data_AF-A0A0F9BM87-F1
#
_entry.id   AF-A0A0F9BM87-F1
#
_cell.length_a   1.000
_cell.length_b   1.000
_cell.length_c   1.000
_cell.angle_alpha   90.00
_cell.angle_beta   90.00
_cell.angle_gamma   90.00
#
_symmetry.space_group_name_H-M   'P 1'
#
loop_
_entity.id
_entity.type
_entity.pdbx_description
1 polymer ?
#
loop_
_entity_poly.entity_id
_entity_poly.type
_entity_poly.pdbx_seq_one_letter_code
_entity_poly.pdbx_strand_id
1 'polypeptide(L)'
;MLVNADSSKKFVSWYIKSLCSVFIIIVFVFFYRFGFNFNTTLETWVHSASFFNNILTPPLLAITSVFILLTWRTSKTELEATKTLLEKQLASKDLVEDLETFSRRLSDLSNVERLSLNPGAKSRLKFYLVSTLDMNNNLYSHAAQWMEGLADSLDKREFTLYYLSQVDLEVRKCIESYSRLMEHDMTLPEVISEWFSHPDVINLVAGFAFIKSSEGQIWVSSFSKLLKNVCNKEASIQAKYLDEMFFRIDVNFALTCIQYLNELGLTDEQKEIFLNYHKSSCGNH
;
A
#
# COMPACT_ATOMS: atom_id res chain seq x y z
N MET A 1 -16.75 -16.25 -25.32
CA MET A 1 -17.61 -17.29 -25.93
C MET A 1 -17.63 -18.51 -25.01
N LEU A 2 -18.60 -18.58 -24.10
CA LEU A 2 -18.86 -19.75 -23.28
C LEU A 2 -19.61 -20.78 -24.13
N VAL A 3 -18.88 -21.70 -24.77
CA VAL A 3 -19.52 -22.93 -25.23
C VAL A 3 -19.95 -23.67 -23.97
N ASN A 4 -21.27 -23.66 -23.71
CA ASN A 4 -21.90 -24.29 -22.55
C ASN A 4 -21.26 -25.64 -22.22
N ALA A 5 -20.68 -25.77 -21.03
CA ALA A 5 -20.12 -27.05 -20.56
C ALA A 5 -21.15 -28.19 -20.58
N ASP A 6 -22.45 -27.85 -20.59
CA ASP A 6 -23.55 -28.80 -20.75
C ASP A 6 -23.73 -29.29 -22.21
N SER A 7 -23.42 -28.46 -23.22
CA SER A 7 -23.48 -28.88 -24.62
C SER A 7 -22.31 -29.78 -25.01
N SER A 8 -21.12 -29.57 -24.42
CA SER A 8 -19.96 -30.45 -24.66
C SER A 8 -20.16 -31.84 -24.06
N LYS A 9 -20.74 -31.94 -22.86
CA LYS A 9 -21.09 -33.23 -22.23
C LYS A 9 -22.12 -34.01 -23.06
N LYS A 10 -23.13 -33.31 -23.58
CA LYS A 10 -24.11 -33.91 -24.50
C LYS A 10 -23.43 -34.40 -25.78
N PHE A 11 -22.58 -33.58 -26.41
CA PHE A 11 -21.84 -33.98 -27.62
C PHE A 11 -20.95 -35.21 -27.39
N VAL A 12 -20.18 -35.25 -26.29
CA VAL A 12 -19.34 -36.40 -25.94
C VAL A 12 -20.19 -37.65 -25.69
N SER A 13 -21.33 -37.52 -25.00
CA SER A 13 -22.26 -38.64 -24.78
C SER A 13 -22.85 -39.19 -26.09
N TRP A 14 -23.24 -38.31 -27.02
CA TRP A 14 -23.72 -38.70 -28.35
C TRP A 14 -22.61 -39.37 -29.18
N TYR A 15 -21.38 -38.85 -29.11
CA TYR A 15 -20.22 -39.42 -29.77
C TYR A 15 -19.91 -40.83 -29.27
N ILE A 16 -19.90 -41.05 -27.95
CA ILE A 16 -19.70 -42.38 -27.34
C ILE A 16 -20.79 -43.36 -27.79
N LYS A 17 -22.06 -42.94 -27.78
CA LYS A 17 -23.18 -43.77 -28.25
C LYS A 17 -23.05 -44.13 -29.74
N SER A 18 -22.66 -43.17 -30.58
CA SER A 18 -22.39 -43.39 -32.00
C SER A 18 -21.25 -44.38 -32.20
N LEU A 19 -20.17 -44.25 -31.42
CA LEU A 19 -19.02 -45.15 -31.47
C LEU A 19 -19.39 -46.59 -31.10
N CYS A 20 -20.14 -46.78 -30.01
CA CYS A 20 -20.63 -48.08 -29.60
C CYS A 20 -21.52 -48.71 -30.69
N SER A 21 -22.36 -47.91 -31.34
CA SER A 21 -23.19 -48.38 -32.46
C SER A 21 -22.35 -48.86 -33.64
N VAL A 22 -21.32 -48.10 -34.05
CA VAL A 22 -20.38 -48.50 -35.10
C VAL A 22 -19.67 -49.80 -34.73
N PHE A 23 -19.23 -49.96 -33.47
CA PHE A 23 -18.59 -51.18 -33.01
C PHE A 23 -19.54 -52.39 -33.07
N ILE A 24 -20.80 -52.22 -32.67
CA ILE A 24 -21.83 -53.28 -32.78
C ILE A 24 -22.06 -53.67 -34.24
N ILE A 25 -22.10 -52.70 -35.16
CA ILE A 25 -22.26 -52.96 -36.60
C ILE A 25 -21.06 -53.73 -37.14
N ILE A 26 -19.83 -53.35 -36.75
CA ILE A 26 -18.60 -54.06 -37.15
C ILE A 26 -18.63 -55.51 -36.68
N VAL A 27 -19.01 -55.74 -35.42
CA VAL A 27 -19.15 -57.09 -34.84
C VAL A 27 -20.22 -57.89 -35.59
N PHE A 28 -21.35 -57.27 -35.93
CA PHE A 28 -22.42 -57.92 -36.69
C PHE A 28 -21.97 -58.30 -38.11
N VAL A 29 -21.34 -57.38 -38.83
CA VAL A 29 -20.78 -57.62 -40.18
C VAL A 29 -19.70 -58.72 -40.14
N PHE A 30 -18.89 -58.75 -39.09
CA PHE A 30 -17.88 -59.78 -38.88
C PHE A 30 -18.52 -61.17 -38.75
N PHE A 31 -19.50 -61.34 -37.85
CA PHE A 31 -20.18 -62.62 -37.67
C PHE A 31 -21.00 -63.03 -38.89
N TYR A 32 -21.58 -62.07 -39.62
CA TYR A 32 -22.25 -62.34 -40.88
C TYR A 32 -21.29 -62.85 -41.97
N ARG A 33 -20.07 -62.30 -42.06
CA ARG A 33 -19.12 -62.62 -43.12
C ARG A 33 -18.34 -63.91 -42.89
N PHE A 34 -17.94 -64.17 -41.65
CA PHE A 34 -17.03 -65.29 -41.31
C PHE A 34 -17.72 -66.46 -40.60
N GLY A 35 -18.94 -66.27 -40.09
CA GLY A 35 -19.65 -67.29 -39.32
C GLY A 35 -19.00 -67.60 -37.96
N PHE A 36 -19.65 -68.46 -37.17
CA PHE A 36 -19.13 -68.93 -35.88
C PHE A 36 -18.49 -70.30 -36.07
N ASN A 37 -17.19 -70.36 -36.38
CA ASN A 37 -16.47 -71.63 -36.50
C ASN A 37 -15.12 -71.59 -35.78
N PHE A 38 -15.01 -72.34 -34.68
CA PHE A 38 -13.80 -72.45 -33.87
C PHE A 38 -12.71 -73.35 -34.49
N ASN A 39 -13.02 -74.06 -35.58
CA ASN A 39 -12.09 -74.93 -36.30
C ASN A 39 -11.70 -74.31 -37.65
N THR A 40 -10.95 -73.21 -37.60
CA THR A 40 -10.63 -72.36 -38.76
C THR A 40 -9.13 -72.44 -39.09
N THR A 41 -8.77 -72.52 -40.37
CA THR A 41 -7.36 -72.62 -40.82
C THR A 41 -6.59 -71.31 -40.58
N LEU A 42 -5.26 -71.41 -40.47
CA LEU A 42 -4.39 -70.25 -40.19
C LEU A 42 -4.54 -69.12 -41.23
N GLU A 43 -4.79 -69.45 -42.49
CA GLU A 43 -4.97 -68.48 -43.58
C GLU A 43 -6.24 -67.64 -43.40
N THR A 44 -7.34 -68.26 -42.96
CA THR A 44 -8.59 -67.56 -42.65
C THR A 44 -8.45 -66.66 -41.43
N TRP A 45 -7.61 -67.03 -40.47
CA TRP A 45 -7.25 -66.18 -39.33
C TRP A 45 -6.50 -64.92 -39.76
N VAL A 46 -5.50 -65.05 -40.64
CA VAL A 46 -4.74 -63.90 -41.17
C VAL A 46 -5.66 -62.95 -41.95
N HIS A 47 -6.54 -63.50 -42.79
CA HIS A 47 -7.51 -62.69 -43.53
C HIS A 47 -8.52 -61.98 -42.61
N SER A 48 -8.97 -62.66 -41.54
CA SER A 48 -9.87 -62.09 -40.53
C SER A 48 -9.20 -60.96 -39.76
N ALA A 49 -7.94 -61.14 -39.34
CA ALA A 49 -7.17 -60.12 -38.65
C ALA A 49 -6.91 -58.89 -39.54
N SER A 50 -6.61 -59.09 -40.83
CA SER A 50 -6.43 -58.00 -41.79
C SER A 50 -7.72 -57.19 -41.99
N PHE A 51 -8.86 -57.88 -42.15
CA PHE A 51 -10.17 -57.23 -42.28
C PHE A 51 -10.54 -56.42 -41.03
N PHE A 52 -10.32 -57.00 -39.84
CA PHE A 52 -10.59 -56.33 -38.57
C PHE A 52 -9.72 -55.08 -38.38
N ASN A 53 -8.42 -55.18 -38.68
CA ASN A 53 -7.51 -54.03 -38.59
C ASN A 53 -7.89 -52.91 -39.57
N ASN A 54 -8.24 -53.25 -40.81
CA ASN A 54 -8.62 -52.25 -41.82
C ASN A 54 -9.92 -51.52 -41.48
N ILE A 55 -10.88 -52.21 -40.85
CA ILE A 55 -12.16 -51.61 -40.45
C ILE A 55 -12.06 -50.86 -39.11
N LEU A 56 -11.26 -51.35 -38.17
CA LEU A 56 -11.16 -50.76 -36.84
C LEU A 56 -10.22 -49.55 -36.78
N THR A 57 -9.20 -49.49 -37.64
CA THR A 57 -8.18 -48.42 -37.63
C THR A 57 -8.79 -47.01 -37.81
N PRO A 58 -9.66 -46.74 -38.82
CA PRO A 58 -10.19 -45.40 -39.02
C PRO A 58 -11.07 -44.89 -37.85
N PRO A 59 -12.00 -45.69 -37.27
CA PRO A 59 -12.71 -45.30 -36.05
C PRO A 59 -11.79 -45.05 -34.86
N LEU A 60 -10.78 -45.90 -34.66
CA LEU A 60 -9.86 -45.77 -33.53
C LEU A 60 -9.02 -44.50 -33.63
N LEU A 61 -8.60 -44.13 -34.85
CA LEU A 61 -7.89 -42.89 -35.13
C LEU A 61 -8.78 -41.64 -34.96
N ALA A 62 -10.08 -41.76 -35.26
CA ALA A 62 -11.04 -40.69 -34.98
C ALA A 62 -11.21 -40.46 -33.46
N ILE A 63 -11.28 -41.54 -32.67
CA ILE A 63 -11.37 -41.46 -31.20
C ILE A 63 -10.13 -40.78 -30.63
N THR A 64 -8.93 -41.22 -31.03
CA THR A 64 -7.68 -40.64 -30.52
C THR A 64 -7.57 -39.17 -30.88
N SER A 65 -7.95 -38.77 -32.09
CA SER A 65 -8.03 -37.36 -32.50
C SER A 65 -8.99 -36.55 -31.60
N VAL A 66 -10.18 -37.07 -31.31
CA VAL A 66 -11.13 -36.42 -30.39
C VAL A 66 -10.55 -36.29 -28.98
N PHE A 67 -9.89 -37.33 -28.46
CA PHE A 67 -9.25 -37.26 -27.15
C PHE A 67 -8.10 -36.24 -27.11
N ILE A 68 -7.29 -36.16 -28.17
CA ILE A 68 -6.24 -35.15 -28.29
C ILE A 68 -6.86 -33.74 -28.27
N LEU A 69 -7.95 -33.52 -29.02
CA LEU A 69 -8.65 -32.23 -29.04
C LEU A 69 -9.27 -31.86 -27.68
N LEU A 70 -9.85 -32.83 -26.97
CA LEU A 70 -10.39 -32.62 -25.63
C LEU A 70 -9.29 -32.30 -24.61
N THR A 71 -8.18 -33.03 -24.69
CA THR A 71 -7.01 -32.80 -23.84
C THR A 71 -6.44 -31.41 -24.10
N TRP A 72 -6.25 -31.05 -25.37
CA TRP A 72 -5.77 -29.72 -25.77
C TRP A 72 -6.66 -28.59 -25.24
N ARG A 73 -7.99 -28.73 -25.40
CA ARG A 73 -8.94 -27.74 -24.89
C ARG A 73 -8.85 -27.60 -23.37
N THR A 74 -8.79 -28.72 -22.65
CA THR A 74 -8.68 -28.72 -21.19
C THR A 74 -7.38 -28.07 -20.74
N SER A 75 -6.24 -28.46 -21.31
CA SER A 75 -4.93 -27.87 -21.01
C SER A 75 -4.90 -26.37 -21.31
N LYS A 76 -5.54 -25.92 -22.40
CA LYS A 76 -5.61 -24.49 -22.71
C LYS A 76 -6.44 -23.72 -21.68
N THR A 77 -7.59 -24.25 -21.27
CA THR A 77 -8.43 -23.62 -20.25
C THR A 77 -7.74 -23.57 -18.89
N GLU A 78 -7.06 -24.64 -18.48
CA GLU A 78 -6.28 -24.67 -17.25
C GLU A 78 -5.10 -23.69 -17.28
N LEU A 79 -4.42 -23.59 -18.43
CA LEU A 79 -3.33 -22.63 -18.62
C LEU A 79 -3.83 -21.19 -18.52
N GLU A 80 -4.96 -20.86 -19.16
CA GLU A 80 -5.59 -19.54 -19.08
C GLU A 80 -6.02 -19.22 -17.63
N ALA A 81 -6.65 -20.17 -16.94
CA ALA A 81 -7.02 -20.02 -15.53
C ALA A 81 -5.79 -19.79 -14.64
N THR A 82 -4.70 -20.55 -14.86
CA THR A 82 -3.44 -20.41 -14.12
C THR A 82 -2.81 -19.05 -14.38
N LYS A 83 -2.80 -18.60 -15.64
CA LYS A 83 -2.26 -17.29 -16.02
C LYS A 83 -3.02 -16.15 -15.32
N THR A 84 -4.34 -16.18 -15.35
CA THR A 84 -5.16 -15.16 -14.68
C THR A 84 -4.98 -15.17 -13.15
N LEU A 85 -4.78 -16.35 -12.55
CA LEU A 85 -4.48 -16.47 -11.12
C LEU A 85 -3.10 -15.90 -10.79
N LEU A 86 -2.08 -16.18 -11.61
CA LEU A 86 -0.74 -15.62 -11.46
C LEU A 86 -0.73 -14.11 -11.62
N GLU A 87 -1.45 -13.56 -12.60
CA GLU A 87 -1.58 -12.11 -12.79
C GLU A 87 -2.20 -11.43 -11.56
N LYS A 88 -3.24 -12.02 -10.96
CA LYS A 88 -3.83 -11.53 -9.70
C LYS A 88 -2.87 -11.62 -8.53
N GLN A 89 -2.11 -12.70 -8.42
CA GLN A 89 -1.11 -12.88 -7.36
C GLN A 89 0.02 -11.87 -7.49
N LEU A 90 0.51 -11.61 -8.71
CA LEU A 90 1.53 -10.60 -8.96
C LEU A 90 1.03 -9.21 -8.58
N ALA A 91 -0.15 -8.80 -9.05
CA ALA A 91 -0.74 -7.52 -8.68
C ALA A 91 -0.93 -7.35 -7.16
N SER A 92 -1.34 -8.43 -6.48
CA SER A 92 -1.45 -8.42 -5.01
C SER A 92 -0.08 -8.32 -4.33
N LYS A 93 0.95 -8.99 -4.87
CA LYS A 93 2.30 -8.95 -4.32
C LYS A 93 2.91 -7.56 -4.49
N ASP A 94 2.77 -6.97 -5.66
CA ASP A 94 3.25 -5.62 -5.96
C ASP A 94 2.61 -4.60 -5.00
N LEU A 95 1.29 -4.71 -4.74
CA LEU A 95 0.61 -3.86 -3.77
C LEU A 95 1.19 -4.02 -2.35
N VAL A 96 1.45 -5.27 -1.92
CA VAL A 96 1.99 -5.56 -0.59
C VAL A 96 3.41 -5.00 -0.45
N GLU A 97 4.25 -5.16 -1.47
CA GLU A 97 5.63 -4.68 -1.47
C GLU A 97 5.70 -3.14 -1.49
N ASP A 98 4.82 -2.51 -2.27
CA ASP A 98 4.62 -1.06 -2.27
C ASP A 98 4.17 -0.55 -0.88
N LEU A 99 3.21 -1.24 -0.25
CA LEU A 99 2.69 -0.88 1.08
C LEU A 99 3.75 -1.09 2.16
N GLU A 100 4.53 -2.16 2.10
CA GLU A 100 5.65 -2.39 3.01
C GLU A 100 6.72 -1.31 2.86
N THR A 101 7.02 -0.90 1.62
CA THR A 101 7.96 0.20 1.36
C THR A 101 7.45 1.53 1.93
N PHE A 102 6.16 1.81 1.74
CA PHE A 102 5.50 2.98 2.33
C PHE A 102 5.56 2.93 3.87
N SER A 103 5.21 1.79 4.45
CA SER A 103 5.20 1.51 5.88
C SER A 103 6.58 1.70 6.53
N ARG A 104 7.65 1.20 5.89
CA ARG A 104 9.03 1.41 6.33
C ARG A 104 9.42 2.89 6.32
N ARG A 105 9.16 3.60 5.23
CA ARG A 105 9.45 5.05 5.13
C ARG A 105 8.68 5.86 6.17
N LEU A 106 7.45 5.46 6.44
CA LEU A 106 6.63 6.09 7.47
C LEU A 106 7.16 5.82 8.87
N SER A 107 7.64 4.60 9.13
CA SER A 107 8.30 4.26 10.39
C SER A 107 9.54 5.14 10.62
N ASP A 108 10.35 5.36 9.58
CA ASP A 108 11.53 6.23 9.67
C ASP A 108 11.14 7.67 10.02
N LEU A 109 10.06 8.19 9.45
CA LEU A 109 9.54 9.52 9.77
C LEU A 109 8.93 9.60 11.18
N SER A 110 8.20 8.57 11.61
CA SER A 110 7.60 8.50 12.95
C SER A 110 8.66 8.39 14.05
N ASN A 111 9.82 7.78 13.75
CA ASN A 111 10.93 7.74 14.69
C ASN A 111 11.47 9.14 14.97
N VAL A 112 11.44 10.06 13.98
CA VAL A 112 11.86 11.45 14.17
C VAL A 112 10.93 12.21 15.14
N GLU A 113 9.64 11.86 15.19
CA GLU A 113 8.67 12.45 16.12
C GLU A 113 9.01 12.19 17.59
N ARG A 114 9.60 11.01 17.87
CA ARG A 114 9.95 10.54 19.22
C ARG A 114 11.33 10.99 19.67
N LEU A 115 12.11 11.61 18.79
CA LEU A 115 13.45 12.08 19.13
C LEU A 115 13.39 13.44 19.82
N SER A 116 14.26 13.61 20.82
CA SER A 116 14.61 14.95 21.32
C SER A 116 15.29 15.73 20.20
N LEU A 117 15.07 17.06 20.13
CA LEU A 117 15.77 17.90 19.15
C LEU A 117 17.28 17.61 19.14
N ASN A 118 17.83 17.44 17.95
CA ASN A 118 19.26 17.19 17.78
C ASN A 118 20.10 18.40 18.26
N PRO A 119 21.40 18.21 18.53
CA PRO A 119 22.27 19.29 19.01
C PRO A 119 22.34 20.51 18.08
N GLY A 120 22.24 20.29 16.77
CA GLY A 120 22.26 21.37 15.77
C GLY A 120 21.01 22.26 15.82
N ALA A 121 19.82 21.66 15.90
CA ALA A 121 18.58 22.40 16.07
C ALA A 121 18.49 23.04 17.45
N LYS A 122 18.96 22.36 18.52
CA LYS A 122 19.11 22.98 19.85
C LYS A 122 20.02 24.21 19.83
N SER A 123 21.10 24.18 19.05
CA SER A 123 22.01 25.33 18.92
C SER A 123 21.38 26.51 18.17
N ARG A 124 20.63 26.23 17.09
CA ARG A 124 19.84 27.27 16.39
C ARG A 124 18.73 27.83 17.27
N LEU A 125 18.01 26.98 17.98
CA LEU A 125 17.01 27.37 18.97
C LEU A 125 17.61 28.29 20.03
N LYS A 126 18.77 27.92 20.60
CA LYS A 126 19.53 28.75 21.54
C LYS A 126 19.82 30.12 20.94
N PHE A 127 20.31 30.16 19.70
CA PHE A 127 20.59 31.42 19.01
C PHE A 127 19.33 32.28 18.84
N TYR A 128 18.22 31.71 18.34
CA TYR A 128 16.96 32.42 18.15
C TYR A 128 16.37 32.93 19.46
N LEU A 129 16.36 32.11 20.52
CA LEU A 129 15.84 32.53 21.82
C LEU A 129 16.71 33.59 22.46
N VAL A 130 18.05 33.44 22.45
CA VAL A 130 18.96 34.46 22.97
C VAL A 130 18.80 35.77 22.20
N SER A 131 18.79 35.74 20.86
CA SER A 131 18.60 36.95 20.06
C SER A 131 17.24 37.62 20.34
N THR A 132 16.20 36.84 20.61
CA THR A 132 14.86 37.40 20.88
C THR A 132 14.70 37.88 22.32
N LEU A 133 15.33 37.20 23.29
CA LEU A 133 15.41 37.62 24.70
C LEU A 133 16.22 38.92 24.87
N ASP A 134 17.30 39.06 24.11
CA ASP A 134 18.11 40.29 24.09
C ASP A 134 17.33 41.47 23.51
N MET A 135 16.46 41.21 22.53
CA MET A 135 15.61 42.25 21.93
C MET A 135 14.38 42.58 22.78
N ASN A 136 13.97 41.72 23.72
CA ASN A 136 12.71 41.88 24.44
C ASN A 136 12.87 41.64 25.95
N ASN A 137 13.04 42.72 26.72
CA ASN A 137 13.23 42.70 28.18
C ASN A 137 12.09 42.01 28.96
N ASN A 138 10.86 42.02 28.41
CA ASN A 138 9.73 41.33 29.01
C ASN A 138 9.88 39.79 28.90
N LEU A 139 10.63 39.33 27.90
CA LEU A 139 10.83 37.91 27.63
C LEU A 139 11.61 37.22 28.76
N TYR A 140 12.61 37.93 29.28
CA TYR A 140 13.42 37.48 30.41
C TYR A 140 12.63 37.45 31.72
N SER A 141 11.80 38.46 31.98
CA SER A 141 11.13 38.61 33.27
C SER A 141 10.02 37.58 33.51
N HIS A 142 9.29 37.10 32.50
CA HIS A 142 8.35 35.99 32.73
C HIS A 142 9.01 34.62 32.70
N ALA A 143 10.03 34.40 31.86
CA ALA A 143 10.78 33.15 31.92
C ALA A 143 11.42 32.98 33.31
N ALA A 144 11.90 34.09 33.88
CA ALA A 144 12.35 34.19 35.27
C ALA A 144 11.27 33.84 36.31
N GLN A 145 10.02 34.27 36.10
CA GLN A 145 8.89 33.93 36.97
C GLN A 145 8.57 32.43 36.97
N TRP A 146 8.80 31.71 35.87
CA TRP A 146 8.57 30.26 35.80
C TRP A 146 9.63 29.43 36.55
N MET A 147 10.81 30.00 36.84
CA MET A 147 11.90 29.33 37.53
C MET A 147 12.29 30.07 38.81
N GLU A 148 11.34 30.13 39.76
CA GLU A 148 11.50 30.79 41.06
C GLU A 148 12.93 30.64 41.64
N GLY A 149 13.62 31.77 41.80
CA GLY A 149 14.92 31.87 42.48
C GLY A 149 16.18 31.76 41.63
N LEU A 150 16.11 31.28 40.37
CA LEU A 150 17.32 31.14 39.51
C LEU A 150 17.65 32.39 38.70
N ALA A 151 16.63 33.17 38.32
CA ALA A 151 16.79 34.32 37.42
C ALA A 151 17.52 35.52 38.03
N ASP A 152 17.51 35.66 39.36
CA ASP A 152 18.23 36.74 40.03
C ASP A 152 19.75 36.48 40.08
N SER A 153 20.19 35.25 39.78
CA SER A 153 21.58 34.81 39.93
C SER A 153 22.34 34.63 38.61
N LEU A 154 21.63 34.53 37.48
CA LEU A 154 22.21 34.25 36.18
C LEU A 154 22.06 35.44 35.25
N ASP A 155 23.05 35.69 34.38
CA ASP A 155 22.86 36.58 33.24
C ASP A 155 21.80 36.01 32.29
N LYS A 156 21.10 36.86 31.54
CA LYS A 156 20.03 36.46 30.60
C LYS A 156 20.45 35.34 29.67
N ARG A 157 21.69 35.41 29.18
CA ARG A 157 22.25 34.39 28.29
C ARG A 157 22.45 33.06 29.01
N GLU A 158 22.99 33.08 30.22
CA GLU A 158 23.21 31.88 31.03
C GLU A 158 21.88 31.22 31.45
N PHE A 159 20.90 32.05 31.81
CA PHE A 159 19.54 31.62 32.11
C PHE A 159 18.90 30.89 30.93
N THR A 160 19.00 31.45 29.72
CA THR A 160 18.48 30.84 28.49
C THR A 160 19.13 29.49 28.20
N LEU A 161 20.45 29.41 28.38
CA LEU A 161 21.21 28.18 28.15
C LEU A 161 20.86 27.10 29.17
N TYR A 162 20.68 27.48 30.43
CA TYR A 162 20.25 26.59 31.50
C TYR A 162 18.82 26.08 31.25
N TYR A 163 17.88 26.98 30.99
CA TYR A 163 16.49 26.62 30.71
C TYR A 163 16.38 25.62 29.54
N LEU A 164 17.05 25.90 28.42
CA LEU A 164 17.07 25.00 27.25
C LEU A 164 17.81 23.69 27.47
N SER A 165 18.59 23.57 28.55
CA SER A 165 19.18 22.30 28.96
C SER A 165 18.21 21.43 29.77
N GLN A 166 17.22 22.05 30.43
CA GLN A 166 16.25 21.38 31.29
C GLN A 166 14.95 21.01 30.55
N VAL A 167 14.57 21.78 29.53
CA VAL A 167 13.34 21.51 28.77
C VAL A 167 13.56 20.34 27.81
N ASP A 168 12.84 19.24 28.05
CA ASP A 168 12.75 18.15 27.08
C ASP A 168 11.78 18.54 25.96
N LEU A 169 12.36 18.84 24.79
CA LEU A 169 11.60 19.27 23.62
C LEU A 169 11.39 18.08 22.70
N GLU A 170 10.18 17.55 22.73
CA GLU A 170 9.69 16.56 21.78
C GLU A 170 9.42 17.22 20.43
N VAL A 171 10.06 16.71 19.37
CA VAL A 171 9.91 17.24 18.00
C VAL A 171 8.44 17.26 17.58
N ARG A 172 7.66 16.23 17.94
CA ARG A 172 6.22 16.17 17.67
C ARG A 172 5.47 17.39 18.20
N LYS A 173 5.54 17.65 19.51
CA LYS A 173 4.86 18.80 20.15
C LYS A 173 5.31 20.11 19.54
N CYS A 174 6.60 20.22 19.22
CA CYS A 174 7.16 21.40 18.58
C CYS A 174 6.54 21.66 17.20
N ILE A 175 6.43 20.63 16.36
CA ILE A 175 5.79 20.73 15.05
C ILE A 175 4.30 21.04 15.21
N GLU A 176 3.58 20.37 16.11
CA GLU A 176 2.15 20.63 16.37
C GLU A 176 1.90 22.09 16.77
N SER A 177 2.67 22.60 17.74
CA SER A 177 2.57 23.99 18.20
C SER A 177 2.87 24.99 17.07
N TYR A 178 3.87 24.70 16.23
CA TYR A 178 4.23 25.57 15.11
C TYR A 178 3.18 25.54 13.99
N SER A 179 2.67 24.36 13.63
CA SER A 179 1.69 24.18 12.57
C SER A 179 0.36 24.89 12.87
N ARG A 180 -0.09 24.93 14.13
CA ARG A 180 -1.28 25.69 14.55
C ARG A 180 -1.18 27.19 14.25
N LEU A 181 0.04 27.70 14.14
CA LEU A 181 0.31 29.13 14.11
C LEU A 181 0.50 29.67 12.69
N MET A 182 0.91 28.80 11.77
CA MET A 182 0.93 29.11 10.34
C MET A 182 -0.46 29.39 9.76
N GLU A 183 -1.54 28.94 10.42
CA GLU A 183 -2.91 29.35 10.08
C GLU A 183 -3.10 30.88 10.10
N HIS A 184 -2.22 31.62 10.79
CA HIS A 184 -2.32 33.06 10.99
C HIS A 184 -1.30 33.90 10.19
N ASP A 185 -0.48 33.28 9.33
CA ASP A 185 0.54 33.96 8.48
C ASP A 185 1.46 34.93 9.26
N MET A 186 1.78 34.57 10.52
CA MET A 186 2.61 35.40 11.39
C MET A 186 4.09 35.09 11.24
N THR A 187 4.91 36.14 11.25
CA THR A 187 6.38 36.01 11.30
C THR A 187 6.85 35.62 12.70
N LEU A 188 7.95 34.86 12.84
CA LEU A 188 8.46 34.43 14.14
C LEU A 188 8.57 35.57 15.19
N PRO A 189 9.04 36.79 14.84
CA PRO A 189 9.07 37.90 15.79
C PRO A 189 7.66 38.33 16.28
N GLU A 190 6.67 38.38 15.39
CA GLU A 190 5.28 38.70 15.73
C GLU A 190 4.72 37.65 16.67
N VAL A 191 4.96 36.38 16.35
CA VAL A 191 4.51 35.25 17.17
C VAL A 191 5.12 35.31 18.57
N ILE A 192 6.43 35.54 18.66
CA ILE A 192 7.08 35.65 19.97
C ILE A 192 6.55 36.86 20.73
N SER A 193 6.19 37.96 20.05
CA SER A 193 5.62 39.14 20.70
C SER A 193 4.19 38.93 21.21
N GLU A 194 3.37 38.18 20.48
CA GLU A 194 1.95 37.98 20.77
C GLU A 194 1.70 36.77 21.70
N TRP A 195 2.44 35.68 21.50
CA TRP A 195 2.28 34.43 22.24
C TRP A 195 3.26 34.29 23.40
N PHE A 196 3.95 35.36 23.78
CA PHE A 196 4.99 35.32 24.80
C PHE A 196 4.52 34.72 26.13
N SER A 197 3.30 35.09 26.57
CA SER A 197 2.73 34.61 27.83
C SER A 197 2.28 33.14 27.75
N HIS A 198 2.28 32.54 26.57
CA HIS A 198 1.77 31.21 26.34
C HIS A 198 2.81 30.14 26.72
N PRO A 199 2.45 29.10 27.50
CA PRO A 199 3.37 28.03 27.90
C PRO A 199 4.04 27.32 26.72
N ASP A 200 3.38 27.28 25.56
CA ASP A 200 3.90 26.62 24.35
C ASP A 200 4.86 27.47 23.49
N VAL A 201 5.18 28.71 23.88
CA VAL A 201 6.03 29.59 23.07
C VAL A 201 7.39 28.96 22.75
N ILE A 202 7.95 28.16 23.66
CA ILE A 202 9.23 27.48 23.41
C ILE A 202 9.05 26.31 22.43
N ASN A 203 7.98 25.51 22.56
CA ASN A 203 7.67 24.42 21.62
C ASN A 203 7.50 24.97 20.21
N LEU A 204 6.83 26.10 20.09
CA LEU A 204 6.62 26.82 18.85
C LEU A 204 7.93 27.31 18.22
N VAL A 205 8.78 28.02 18.98
CA VAL A 205 10.08 28.50 18.49
C VAL A 205 10.97 27.31 18.11
N ALA A 206 10.88 26.21 18.84
CA ALA A 206 11.55 24.96 18.53
C ALA A 206 11.02 24.27 17.28
N GLY A 207 9.71 24.30 17.06
CA GLY A 207 9.09 23.81 15.84
C GLY A 207 9.58 24.59 14.64
N PHE A 208 9.57 25.93 14.72
CA PHE A 208 10.14 26.79 13.69
C PHE A 208 11.62 26.47 13.41
N ALA A 209 12.45 26.40 14.46
CA ALA A 209 13.88 26.12 14.32
C ALA A 209 14.16 24.73 13.73
N PHE A 210 13.35 23.73 14.08
CA PHE A 210 13.42 22.39 13.51
C PHE A 210 13.01 22.42 12.03
N ILE A 211 11.83 22.96 11.71
CA ILE A 211 11.31 23.01 10.34
C ILE A 211 12.24 23.76 9.40
N LYS A 212 12.86 24.86 9.85
CA LYS A 212 13.86 25.61 9.06
C LYS A 212 15.23 24.94 9.00
N SER A 213 15.49 23.92 9.81
CA SER A 213 16.73 23.17 9.73
C SER A 213 16.79 22.28 8.48
N SER A 214 18.00 21.88 8.08
CA SER A 214 18.20 20.93 6.98
C SER A 214 17.43 19.62 7.19
N GLU A 215 17.39 19.11 8.41
CA GLU A 215 16.71 17.86 8.76
C GLU A 215 15.19 18.01 8.70
N GLY A 216 14.66 19.10 9.26
CA GLY A 216 13.23 19.41 9.17
C GLY A 216 12.78 19.59 7.73
N GLN A 217 13.56 20.27 6.90
CA GLN A 217 13.27 20.40 5.46
C GLN A 217 13.28 19.04 4.74
N ILE A 218 14.23 18.15 5.06
CA ILE A 218 14.25 16.78 4.53
C ILE A 218 13.01 16.00 4.98
N TRP A 219 12.65 16.11 6.26
CA TRP A 219 11.47 15.46 6.84
C TRP A 219 10.19 15.93 6.15
N VAL A 220 9.97 17.24 6.07
CA VAL A 220 8.84 17.90 5.40
C VAL A 220 8.75 17.49 3.93
N SER A 221 9.87 17.51 3.20
CA SER A 221 9.91 17.09 1.80
C SER A 221 9.56 15.61 1.63
N SER A 222 10.07 14.75 2.52
CA SER A 222 9.83 13.30 2.48
C SER A 222 8.38 12.97 2.81
N PHE A 223 7.82 13.59 3.84
CA PHE A 223 6.42 13.43 4.23
C PHE A 223 5.48 13.93 3.13
N SER A 224 5.74 15.11 2.56
CA SER A 224 4.97 15.66 1.43
C SER A 224 5.00 14.73 0.21
N LYS A 225 6.16 14.15 -0.14
CA LYS A 225 6.27 13.18 -1.24
C LYS A 225 5.45 11.92 -0.98
N LEU A 226 5.43 11.41 0.27
CA LEU A 226 4.60 10.26 0.63
C LEU A 226 3.11 10.59 0.48
N LEU A 227 2.66 11.74 0.96
CA LEU A 227 1.26 12.15 0.82
C LEU A 227 0.85 12.30 -0.65
N LYS A 228 1.68 12.96 -1.47
CA LYS A 228 1.43 13.07 -2.92
C LYS A 228 1.35 11.72 -3.60
N ASN A 229 2.22 10.78 -3.21
CA ASN A 229 2.17 9.41 -3.74
C ASN A 229 0.85 8.72 -3.39
N VAL A 230 0.33 8.89 -2.17
CA VAL A 230 -0.98 8.37 -1.77
C VAL A 230 -2.07 8.99 -2.63
N CYS A 231 -2.11 10.32 -2.76
CA CYS A 231 -3.12 11.02 -3.56
C CYS A 231 -3.17 10.59 -5.03
N ASN A 232 -2.03 10.16 -5.59
CA ASN A 232 -1.94 9.71 -6.99
C ASN A 232 -2.39 8.26 -7.21
N LYS A 233 -2.72 7.50 -6.14
CA LYS A 233 -3.25 6.12 -6.25
C LYS A 233 -4.76 6.14 -6.47
N GLU A 234 -5.32 5.00 -6.91
CA GLU A 234 -6.77 4.81 -7.01
C GLU A 234 -7.44 4.85 -5.63
N ALA A 235 -8.69 5.33 -5.54
CA ALA A 235 -9.41 5.51 -4.27
C ALA A 235 -9.49 4.24 -3.39
N SER A 236 -9.64 3.07 -4.01
CA SER A 236 -9.66 1.78 -3.30
C SER A 236 -8.33 1.43 -2.64
N ILE A 237 -7.22 1.90 -3.22
CA ILE A 237 -5.86 1.70 -2.72
C ILE A 237 -5.51 2.79 -1.72
N GLN A 238 -5.92 4.05 -1.97
CA GLN A 238 -5.70 5.18 -1.06
C GLN A 238 -6.12 4.86 0.36
N ALA A 239 -7.33 4.31 0.55
CA ALA A 239 -7.84 3.92 1.86
C ALA A 239 -6.84 3.06 2.66
N LYS A 240 -6.24 2.04 2.02
CA LYS A 240 -5.27 1.15 2.68
C LYS A 240 -3.99 1.87 3.11
N TYR A 241 -3.53 2.85 2.33
CA TYR A 241 -2.36 3.65 2.69
C TYR A 241 -2.68 4.62 3.82
N LEU A 242 -3.89 5.18 3.83
CA LEU A 242 -4.36 6.05 4.90
C LEU A 242 -4.55 5.29 6.22
N ASP A 243 -5.12 4.08 6.15
CA ASP A 243 -5.20 3.14 7.28
C ASP A 243 -3.80 2.88 7.87
N GLU A 244 -2.85 2.47 7.03
CA GLU A 244 -1.46 2.20 7.47
C GLU A 244 -0.80 3.48 8.03
N MET A 245 -1.13 4.65 7.46
CA MET A 245 -0.59 5.92 7.93
C MET A 245 -1.08 6.27 9.33
N PHE A 246 -2.39 6.21 9.54
CA PHE A 246 -3.04 6.50 10.82
C PHE A 246 -2.81 5.42 11.88
N PHE A 247 -2.44 4.21 11.47
CA PHE A 247 -1.99 3.19 12.40
C PHE A 247 -0.62 3.51 13.00
N ARG A 248 0.28 4.17 12.24
CA ARG A 248 1.66 4.42 12.67
C ARG A 248 1.90 5.81 13.22
N ILE A 249 1.19 6.79 12.67
CA ILE A 249 1.28 8.19 13.05
C ILE A 249 -0.02 8.56 13.75
N ASP A 250 0.10 9.31 14.84
CA ASP A 250 -1.06 9.86 15.53
C ASP A 250 -1.92 10.67 14.54
N VAL A 251 -3.21 10.35 14.49
CA VAL A 251 -4.14 10.91 13.51
C VAL A 251 -4.18 12.44 13.59
N ASN A 252 -4.18 13.01 14.80
CA ASN A 252 -4.20 14.46 14.97
C ASN A 252 -2.89 15.07 14.48
N PHE A 253 -1.76 14.44 14.80
CA PHE A 253 -0.46 14.88 14.29
C PHE A 253 -0.39 14.86 12.76
N ALA A 254 -0.84 13.75 12.15
CA ALA A 254 -0.87 13.60 10.70
C ALA A 254 -1.74 14.68 10.04
N LEU A 255 -2.92 14.95 10.60
CA LEU A 255 -3.80 16.03 10.12
C LEU A 255 -3.17 17.40 10.26
N THR A 256 -2.57 17.71 11.40
CA THR A 256 -1.85 18.98 11.63
C THR A 256 -0.70 19.15 10.64
N CYS A 257 0.04 18.07 10.32
CA CYS A 257 1.08 18.10 9.31
C CYS A 257 0.53 18.27 7.89
N ILE A 258 -0.60 17.64 7.56
CA ILE A 258 -1.27 17.82 6.26
C ILE A 258 -1.75 19.27 6.09
N GLN A 259 -2.31 19.86 7.16
CA GLN A 259 -2.69 21.28 7.20
C GLN A 259 -1.48 22.20 7.02
N TYR A 260 -0.35 21.89 7.65
CA TYR A 260 0.90 22.64 7.49
C TYR A 260 1.48 22.51 6.07
N LEU A 261 1.49 21.31 5.50
CA LEU A 261 2.02 21.04 4.16
C LEU A 261 1.18 21.66 3.02
N ASN A 262 0.03 22.24 3.34
CA ASN A 262 -0.79 23.08 2.48
C ASN A 262 0.05 24.14 1.74
N GLU A 263 0.92 24.83 2.46
CA GLU A 263 1.74 25.91 1.88
C GLU A 263 2.88 25.42 0.99
N LEU A 264 3.20 24.12 1.04
CA LEU A 264 4.33 23.52 0.34
C LEU A 264 3.93 22.67 -0.87
N GLY A 265 2.63 22.69 -1.24
CA GLY A 265 2.16 22.28 -2.57
C GLY A 265 1.32 21.00 -2.65
N LEU A 266 0.42 20.76 -1.69
CA LEU A 266 -0.74 19.85 -1.85
C LEU A 266 -1.95 20.67 -2.35
N THR A 267 -2.71 20.17 -3.33
CA THR A 267 -3.92 20.85 -3.81
C THR A 267 -5.06 20.74 -2.80
N ASP A 268 -6.05 21.63 -2.85
CA ASP A 268 -7.23 21.56 -1.96
C ASP A 268 -7.99 20.24 -2.10
N GLU A 269 -8.12 19.75 -3.34
CA GLU A 269 -8.72 18.44 -3.64
C GLU A 269 -7.97 17.29 -2.96
N GLN A 270 -6.64 17.32 -2.97
CA GLN A 270 -5.82 16.32 -2.27
C GLN A 270 -6.05 16.35 -0.75
N LYS A 271 -6.22 17.53 -0.15
CA LYS A 271 -6.55 17.64 1.29
C LYS A 271 -7.91 17.06 1.61
N GLU A 272 -8.87 17.31 0.74
CA GLU A 272 -10.24 16.85 0.93
C GLU A 272 -10.29 15.32 1.03
N ILE A 273 -9.43 14.60 0.28
CA ILE A 273 -9.28 13.14 0.39
C ILE A 273 -8.97 12.73 1.84
N PHE A 274 -7.97 13.34 2.47
CA PHE A 274 -7.57 13.01 3.85
C PHE A 274 -8.64 13.40 4.87
N LEU A 275 -9.23 14.59 4.73
CA LEU A 275 -10.26 15.10 5.64
C LEU A 275 -11.55 14.27 5.54
N ASN A 276 -11.98 13.93 4.33
CA ASN A 276 -13.17 13.11 4.10
C ASN A 276 -12.96 11.69 4.59
N TYR A 277 -11.77 11.13 4.38
CA TYR A 277 -11.42 9.82 4.92
C TYR A 277 -11.49 9.81 6.45
N HIS A 278 -10.87 10.78 7.14
CA HIS A 278 -10.97 10.90 8.60
C HIS A 278 -12.43 11.09 9.08
N LYS A 279 -13.22 11.95 8.42
CA LYS A 279 -14.64 12.13 8.79
C LYS A 279 -15.42 10.82 8.66
N SER A 280 -15.15 10.04 7.61
CA SER A 280 -15.81 8.74 7.40
C SER A 280 -15.35 7.65 8.36
N SER A 281 -14.08 7.65 8.80
CA SER A 281 -13.57 6.67 9.76
C SER A 281 -14.01 6.99 11.19
N CYS A 282 -14.11 8.27 11.57
CA CYS A 282 -14.57 8.67 12.91
C CYS A 282 -16.09 8.78 13.03
N GLY A 283 -16.83 9.01 11.95
CA GLY A 283 -18.30 9.11 11.96
C GLY A 283 -19.05 7.77 12.10
N ASN A 284 -18.33 6.65 12.11
CA ASN A 284 -18.89 5.30 12.29
C ASN A 284 -18.68 4.74 13.72
N HIS A 285 -18.28 5.58 14.68
CA HIS A 285 -18.12 5.23 16.09
C HIS A 285 -19.01 6.07 17.01
#